data_AF-A0A2P1QP71-F1
#
_entry.id   AF-A0A2P1QP71-F1
#
_cell.length_a   1.000
_cell.length_b   1.000
_cell.length_c   1.000
_cell.angle_alpha   90.00
_cell.angle_beta   90.00
_cell.angle_gamma   90.00
#
_symmetry.space_group_name_H-M   'P 1'
#
loop_
_entity.id
_entity.type
_entity.pdbx_description
1 polymer ?
#
loop_
_entity_poly.entity_id
_entity_poly.type
_entity_poly.pdbx_seq_one_letter_code
_entity_poly.pdbx_strand_id
1 'polypeptide(L)' 'MNTPKKDKIQKTLKITKRVFEECWREIPEYMAKKLSAIELAEYIQRHILPVVTSKECYQPRIFNIGQIDD' A
#
# COMPACT_ATOMS: atom_id res chain seq x y z
N MET A 1 -13.36 -1.54 -16.61
CA MET A 1 -14.25 -1.26 -15.46
C MET A 1 -13.91 -2.24 -14.33
N ASN A 2 -14.11 -1.84 -13.06
CA ASN A 2 -13.69 -2.46 -11.77
C ASN A 2 -12.29 -2.03 -11.27
N THR A 3 -12.11 -1.40 -10.11
CA THR A 3 -12.81 -1.65 -8.83
C THR A 3 -12.72 -0.43 -7.89
N PRO A 4 -13.83 0.08 -7.32
CA PRO A 4 -13.81 1.08 -6.23
C PRO A 4 -13.07 0.60 -4.97
N LYS A 5 -12.84 -0.72 -4.88
CA LYS A 5 -12.09 -1.37 -3.80
C LYS A 5 -10.62 -0.95 -3.78
N LYS A 6 -9.94 -0.92 -4.93
CA LYS A 6 -8.52 -0.51 -5.02
C LYS A 6 -8.33 0.95 -4.60
N ASP A 7 -9.18 1.83 -5.10
CA ASP A 7 -9.12 3.27 -4.83
C ASP A 7 -9.41 3.58 -3.34
N LYS A 8 -10.38 2.87 -2.75
CA LYS A 8 -10.65 2.94 -1.30
C LYS A 8 -9.44 2.51 -0.48
N ILE A 9 -8.82 1.37 -0.82
CA ILE A 9 -7.66 0.85 -0.07
C ILE A 9 -6.49 1.83 -0.17
N GLN A 10 -6.21 2.36 -1.36
CA GLN A 10 -5.14 3.34 -1.56
C GLN A 10 -5.37 4.61 -0.70
N LYS A 11 -6.60 5.13 -0.68
CA LYS A 11 -6.97 6.28 0.17
C LYS A 11 -6.88 5.97 1.66
N THR A 12 -7.27 4.77 2.09
CA THR A 12 -7.16 4.32 3.47
C THR A 12 -5.70 4.23 3.92
N LEU A 13 -4.82 3.72 3.07
CA LEU A 13 -3.40 3.53 3.38
C LEU A 13 -2.60 4.85 3.33
N LYS A 14 -3.11 5.89 2.67
CA LYS A 14 -2.42 7.19 2.49
C LYS A 14 -0.97 7.06 1.95
N ILE A 15 -0.73 6.08 1.08
CA ILE A 15 0.58 5.83 0.47
C ILE A 15 0.59 6.28 -1.00
N THR A 16 1.80 6.50 -1.54
CA THR A 16 1.98 6.85 -2.95
C THR A 16 1.50 5.72 -3.85
N LYS A 17 1.01 6.07 -5.05
CA LYS A 17 0.53 5.08 -6.04
C LYS A 17 1.60 4.01 -6.33
N ARG A 18 2.87 4.42 -6.43
CA ARG A 18 3.98 3.52 -6.71
C ARG A 18 4.16 2.46 -5.62
N VAL A 19 4.20 2.87 -4.35
CA VAL A 19 4.32 1.94 -3.21
C VAL A 19 3.09 1.04 -3.10
N PHE A 20 1.90 1.59 -3.37
CA PHE A 20 0.66 0.80 -3.40
C PHE A 20 0.68 -0.29 -4.46
N GLU A 21 1.16 0.00 -5.68
CA GLU A 21 1.23 -0.99 -6.76
C GLU A 21 2.20 -2.12 -6.43
N GLU A 22 3.34 -1.81 -5.82
CA GLU A 22 4.29 -2.83 -5.34
C GLU A 22 3.69 -3.66 -4.20
N CYS A 23 3.04 -3.03 -3.23
CA CYS A 23 2.31 -3.74 -2.19
C CYS A 23 1.22 -4.64 -2.81
N TRP A 24 0.52 -4.16 -3.83
CA TRP A 24 -0.55 -4.91 -4.48
C TRP A 24 -0.07 -6.19 -5.18
N ARG A 25 1.15 -6.18 -5.72
CA ARG A 25 1.77 -7.35 -6.36
C ARG A 25 2.15 -8.45 -5.37
N GLU A 26 2.51 -8.06 -4.15
CA GLU A 26 2.86 -9.01 -3.08
C GLU A 26 1.62 -9.61 -2.40
N ILE A 27 0.40 -9.10 -2.68
CA ILE A 27 -0.84 -9.63 -2.10
C ILE A 27 -1.16 -10.99 -2.73
N PRO A 28 -1.34 -12.04 -1.91
CA PRO A 28 -1.80 -13.33 -2.41
C PRO A 28 -3.22 -13.23 -2.97
N GLU A 29 -3.48 -13.83 -4.14
CA GLU A 29 -4.80 -13.79 -4.78
C GLU A 29 -5.94 -14.27 -3.87
N TYR A 30 -5.68 -15.30 -3.04
CA TYR A 30 -6.69 -15.82 -2.10
C TYR A 30 -7.05 -14.78 -1.02
N MET A 31 -6.10 -13.96 -0.58
CA MET A 31 -6.37 -12.87 0.36
C MET A 31 -7.12 -11.72 -0.31
N ALA A 32 -6.75 -11.36 -1.54
CA ALA A 32 -7.46 -10.32 -2.29
C ALA A 32 -8.95 -10.64 -2.52
N LYS A 33 -9.26 -11.95 -2.69
CA LYS A 33 -10.63 -12.47 -2.85
C LYS A 33 -11.36 -12.64 -1.53
N LYS A 34 -10.68 -13.06 -0.46
CA LYS A 34 -11.29 -13.36 0.86
C LYS A 34 -11.49 -12.13 1.74
N LEU A 35 -10.56 -11.18 1.72
CA LEU A 35 -10.55 -10.04 2.64
C LEU A 35 -11.40 -8.88 2.12
N SER A 36 -12.06 -8.19 3.05
CA SER A 36 -12.75 -6.92 2.78
C SER A 36 -11.74 -5.79 2.47
N ALA A 37 -12.21 -4.65 1.95
CA ALA A 37 -11.33 -3.52 1.64
C ALA A 37 -10.53 -3.05 2.87
N ILE A 38 -11.17 -3.02 4.05
CA ILE A 38 -10.56 -2.59 5.31
C ILE A 38 -9.53 -3.63 5.78
N GLU A 39 -9.91 -4.91 5.84
CA GLU A 39 -9.00 -5.98 6.25
C GLU A 39 -7.80 -6.13 5.32
N LEU A 40 -8.00 -5.95 4.01
CA LEU A 40 -6.92 -5.98 3.05
C LEU A 40 -5.98 -4.78 3.24
N ALA A 41 -6.51 -3.60 3.58
CA ALA A 41 -5.68 -2.45 3.93
C ALA A 41 -4.87 -2.73 5.20
N GLU A 42 -5.48 -3.25 6.27
CA GLU A 42 -4.75 -3.62 7.49
C GLU A 42 -3.68 -4.69 7.24
N TYR A 43 -3.99 -5.70 6.44
CA TYR A 43 -3.04 -6.74 6.05
C TYR A 43 -1.85 -6.14 5.29
N ILE A 44 -2.12 -5.29 4.30
CA ILE A 44 -1.07 -4.58 3.58
C ILE A 44 -0.24 -3.76 4.55
N GLN A 45 -0.85 -2.96 5.42
CA GLN A 45 -0.14 -2.09 6.36
C GLN A 45 0.75 -2.87 7.34
N ARG A 46 0.31 -4.03 7.84
CA ARG A 46 1.02 -4.81 8.86
C ARG A 46 2.04 -5.80 8.29
N HIS A 47 1.79 -6.35 7.10
CA HIS A 47 2.61 -7.45 6.57
C HIS A 47 3.35 -7.09 5.29
N ILE A 48 2.73 -6.32 4.38
CA ILE A 48 3.29 -6.08 3.05
C ILE A 48 4.07 -4.77 3.01
N LEU A 49 3.48 -3.69 3.51
CA LEU A 49 4.05 -2.35 3.56
C LEU A 49 5.43 -2.35 4.21
N PRO A 50 5.66 -2.93 5.41
CA PRO A 50 7.00 -2.97 6.01
C PRO A 50 8.00 -3.75 5.16
N VAL A 51 7.59 -4.77 4.41
CA VAL A 51 8.49 -5.54 3.53
C VAL A 51 8.86 -4.71 2.30
N VAL A 52 7.88 -4.06 1.66
CA VAL A 52 8.08 -3.19 0.50
C VAL A 52 8.90 -1.95 0.87
N THR A 53 8.60 -1.31 2.00
CA THR A 53 9.37 -0.15 2.47
C THR A 53 10.74 -0.55 3.01
N SER A 54 10.92 -1.74 3.58
CA SER A 54 12.26 -2.24 3.96
C SER A 54 13.11 -2.58 2.74
N LYS A 55 12.51 -3.11 1.66
CA LYS A 55 13.17 -3.29 0.36
C LYS A 55 13.59 -1.93 -0.23
N GLU A 56 12.75 -0.91 -0.11
CA GLU A 56 13.08 0.47 -0.52
C GLU A 56 14.05 1.17 0.45
N CYS A 57 14.12 0.80 1.75
CA CYS A 57 15.09 1.34 2.71
C CYS A 57 16.55 0.93 2.43
N TYR A 58 16.78 -0.08 1.58
CA TYR A 58 18.11 -0.34 1.01
C TYR A 58 18.47 0.60 -0.15
N GLN A 59 17.56 1.52 -0.53
CA GLN A 59 17.85 2.68 -1.36
C GLN A 59 17.71 3.93 -0.49
N PRO A 60 18.80 4.69 -0.21
CA PRO A 60 18.72 5.96 0.49
C PRO A 60 18.06 7.00 -0.43
N ARG A 61 16.74 6.99 -0.53
CA ARG A 61 15.97 8.11 -1.08
C ARG A 61 14.91 8.53 -0.07
N ILE A 62 15.37 9.39 0.83
CA ILE A 62 14.66 10.51 1.43
C ILE A 62 13.14 10.41 1.28
N PHE A 63 12.48 9.76 2.24
CA PHE A 63 11.09 10.06 2.54
C PHE A 63 11.07 11.45 3.18
N ASN A 64 10.90 12.49 2.37
CA ASN A 64 10.47 13.80 2.86
C ASN A 64 9.05 13.63 3.40
N ILE A 65 8.95 13.34 4.69
CA ILE A 65 7.77 13.63 5.48
C ILE A 65 7.82 15.15 5.69
N GLY A 66 7.21 15.90 4.78
CA GLY A 66 7.18 17.35 4.88
C GLY A 66 7.03 18.05 3.54
N GLN A 67 5.81 18.01 2.98
CA GLN A 67 5.35 19.12 2.16
C GLN A 67 3.86 19.31 2.45
N ILE A 68 3.60 20.14 3.44
CA ILE A 68 2.33 20.86 3.59
C ILE A 68 2.54 22.08 2.68
N ASP A 69 1.91 22.06 1.50
CA ASP A 69 1.78 23.27 0.68
C ASP A 69 0.72 24.17 1.32
N ASP A 70 1.18 25.26 1.95
CA ASP A 70 0.57 26.60 1.92
C ASP A 70 1.71 27.64 1.97
#